data_AF-A0A7S1W6H7-F1
#
_entry.id   AF-A0A7S1W6H7-F1
#
_cell.length_a   1.000
_cell.length_b   1.000
_cell.length_c   1.000
_cell.angle_alpha   90.00
_cell.angle_beta   90.00
_cell.angle_gamma   90.00
#
_symmetry.space_group_name_H-M   'P 1'
#
loop_
_entity.id
_entity.type
_entity.pdbx_description
1 polymer ?
#
loop_
_entity_poly.entity_id
_entity_poly.type
_entity_poly.pdbx_seq_one_letter_code
_entity_poly.pdbx_strand_id
1 'polypeptide(L)'
;RFRGRAERGEAEPMVLQVRSPVDDSVFEICVKPEQRVKHAKAWIVLHMPGLKAGKIVVTREKEGTQDASFMLEDSKKMADTPFKDGGELYWMYNGELEEDLKLAGSG
;
A
#
# COMPACT_ATOMS: atom_id res chain seq x y z
N ARG A 1 10.14 34.91 10.78
CA ARG A 1 11.07 34.38 9.76
C ARG A 1 11.76 33.15 10.34
N PHE A 2 11.23 31.95 10.12
CA PHE A 2 11.93 30.72 10.49
C PHE A 2 12.75 30.26 9.29
N ARG A 3 14.07 30.34 9.41
CA ARG A 3 15.03 29.64 8.56
C ARG A 3 15.35 28.32 9.25
N GLY A 4 14.56 27.29 8.97
CA GLY A 4 14.93 25.90 9.27
C GLY A 4 15.76 25.36 8.10
N ARG A 5 16.99 24.93 8.39
CA ARG A 5 17.85 24.20 7.46
C ARG A 5 17.06 23.02 6.86
N ALA A 6 16.86 23.02 5.54
CA ALA A 6 16.62 21.78 4.82
C ALA A 6 17.93 21.00 4.85
N GLU A 7 18.02 20.00 5.72
CA GLU A 7 19.10 19.02 5.65
C GLU A 7 18.98 18.26 4.31
N ARG A 8 20.11 17.90 3.72
CA ARG A 8 20.22 17.42 2.35
C ARG A 8 19.24 16.29 2.03
N GLY A 9 18.36 16.53 1.05
CA GLY A 9 17.88 15.50 0.12
C GLY A 9 17.07 14.35 0.73
N GLU A 10 16.25 14.60 1.75
CA GLU A 10 15.15 13.67 2.04
C GLU A 10 14.19 13.69 0.84
N ALA A 11 14.11 12.56 0.14
CA ALA A 11 13.21 12.44 -0.99
C ALA A 11 11.77 12.64 -0.50
N GLU A 12 11.00 13.49 -1.20
CA GLU A 12 9.67 13.89 -0.75
C GLU A 12 8.74 12.66 -0.61
N PRO A 13 7.88 12.63 0.42
CA PRO A 13 6.86 11.59 0.53
C PRO A 13 5.92 11.65 -0.67
N MET A 14 5.43 10.49 -1.09
CA MET A 14 4.41 10.36 -2.13
C MET A 14 3.06 10.00 -1.50
N VAL A 15 2.00 10.62 -2.01
CA VAL A 15 0.61 10.29 -1.71
C VAL A 15 0.10 9.35 -2.80
N LEU A 16 -0.42 8.20 -2.41
CA LEU A 16 -0.97 7.20 -3.32
C LEU A 16 -2.46 7.03 -3.09
N GLN A 17 -3.23 6.99 -4.17
CA GLN A 17 -4.66 6.64 -4.14
C GLN A 17 -4.81 5.12 -4.14
N VAL A 18 -5.36 4.58 -3.08
CA VAL A 18 -5.63 3.16 -2.93
C VAL A 18 -7.11 2.94 -3.20
N ARG A 19 -7.42 2.17 -4.25
CA ARG A 19 -8.76 1.62 -4.45
C ARG A 19 -8.82 0.23 -3.82
N SER A 20 -9.80 0.01 -2.97
CA SER A 20 -10.08 -1.27 -2.37
C SER A 20 -10.82 -2.19 -3.36
N PRO A 21 -10.32 -3.39 -3.67
CA PRO A 21 -11.05 -4.40 -4.41
C PRO A 21 -12.07 -5.16 -3.54
N VAL A 22 -12.17 -4.83 -2.24
CA VAL A 22 -13.04 -5.52 -1.28
C VAL A 22 -14.41 -4.85 -1.18
N ASP A 23 -14.43 -3.53 -1.12
CA ASP A 23 -15.63 -2.72 -0.86
C ASP A 23 -15.75 -1.50 -1.79
N ASP A 24 -14.94 -1.45 -2.85
CA ASP A 24 -14.85 -0.36 -3.83
C ASP A 24 -14.52 1.03 -3.24
N SER A 25 -14.11 1.09 -1.97
CA SER A 25 -13.70 2.33 -1.32
C SER A 25 -12.39 2.87 -1.91
N VAL A 26 -12.21 4.19 -1.82
CA VAL A 26 -10.98 4.87 -2.24
C VAL A 26 -10.46 5.71 -1.08
N PHE A 27 -9.19 5.54 -0.74
CA PHE A 27 -8.51 6.28 0.32
C PHE A 27 -7.08 6.60 -0.07
N GLU A 28 -6.49 7.59 0.59
CA GLU A 28 -5.11 8.00 0.32
C GLU A 28 -4.16 7.47 1.40
N ILE A 29 -2.98 7.04 0.97
CA ILE A 29 -1.89 6.68 1.88
C ILE A 29 -0.66 7.55 1.58
N CYS A 30 0.06 7.92 2.63
CA CYS A 30 1.32 8.65 2.49
C CYS A 30 2.49 7.71 2.78
N VAL A 31 3.40 7.57 1.82
CA VAL A 31 4.58 6.71 1.94
C VAL A 31 5.84 7.47 1.57
N LYS A 32 6.91 7.23 2.33
CA LYS A 32 8.22 7.81 2.04
C LYS A 32 9.00 6.95 1.04
N PRO A 33 9.87 7.51 0.20
CA PRO A 33 10.64 6.74 -0.77
C PRO A 33 11.52 5.63 -0.17
N GLU A 34 12.04 5.83 1.05
CA GLU A 34 12.83 4.84 1.79
C GLU A 34 11.98 3.74 2.47
N GLN A 35 10.68 3.96 2.60
CA GLN A 35 9.78 2.92 3.08
C GLN A 35 9.69 1.80 2.04
N ARG A 36 9.32 0.63 2.54
CA ARG A 36 9.12 -0.58 1.74
C ARG A 36 7.64 -0.87 1.50
N VAL A 37 7.34 -1.67 0.48
CA VAL A 37 5.98 -2.11 0.11
C VAL A 37 5.20 -2.66 1.32
N LYS A 38 5.84 -3.39 2.23
CA LYS A 38 5.17 -3.86 3.47
C LYS A 38 4.55 -2.75 4.33
N HIS A 39 5.10 -1.53 4.30
CA HIS A 39 4.54 -0.40 5.04
C HIS A 39 3.29 0.14 4.35
N ALA A 40 3.23 0.11 3.01
CA ALA A 40 2.00 0.41 2.28
C ALA A 40 0.90 -0.62 2.64
N LYS A 41 1.23 -1.91 2.74
CA LYS A 41 0.29 -2.94 3.22
C LYS A 41 -0.22 -2.66 4.63
N ALA A 42 0.66 -2.22 5.53
CA ALA A 42 0.25 -1.82 6.88
C ALA A 42 -0.74 -0.66 6.87
N TRP A 43 -0.54 0.35 6.01
CA TRP A 43 -1.51 1.43 5.82
C TRP A 43 -2.87 0.94 5.33
N ILE A 44 -2.89 -0.03 4.41
CA ILE A 44 -4.13 -0.64 3.90
C ILE A 44 -4.90 -1.33 5.03
N VAL A 45 -4.21 -2.09 5.89
CA VAL A 45 -4.84 -2.76 7.05
C VAL A 45 -5.37 -1.76 8.09
N LEU A 46 -4.72 -0.61 8.28
CA LEU A 46 -5.23 0.43 9.17
C LEU A 46 -6.55 1.03 8.68
N HIS A 47 -6.74 1.14 7.35
CA HIS A 47 -7.98 1.64 6.76
C HIS A 47 -9.07 0.58 6.65
N MET A 48 -8.69 -0.69 6.51
CA MET A 48 -9.59 -1.83 6.48
C MET A 48 -9.24 -2.81 7.61
N PRO A 49 -9.72 -2.52 8.83
CA PRO A 49 -9.49 -3.37 9.98
C PRO A 49 -9.96 -4.80 9.70
N GLY A 50 -9.08 -5.75 9.99
CA GLY A 50 -9.34 -7.17 9.84
C GLY A 50 -8.70 -7.86 8.64
N LEU A 51 -8.22 -7.09 7.68
CA LEU A 51 -7.34 -7.64 6.67
C LEU A 51 -5.98 -8.00 7.29
N LYS A 52 -5.44 -9.15 6.88
CA LYS A 52 -4.08 -9.55 7.26
C LYS A 52 -3.09 -8.96 6.26
N ALA A 53 -2.12 -8.17 6.74
CA ALA A 53 -1.10 -7.57 5.87
C ALA A 53 -0.35 -8.60 5.00
N GLY A 54 -0.09 -9.80 5.54
CA GLY A 54 0.55 -10.90 4.80
C GLY A 54 -0.30 -11.53 3.69
N LYS A 55 -1.60 -11.23 3.65
CA LYS A 55 -2.53 -11.66 2.60
C LYS A 55 -2.76 -10.61 1.53
N ILE A 56 -2.30 -9.38 1.76
CA ILE A 56 -2.32 -8.29 0.78
C ILE A 56 -1.16 -8.50 -0.20
N VAL A 57 -1.44 -8.42 -1.49
CA VAL A 57 -0.43 -8.45 -2.57
C VAL A 57 -0.55 -7.13 -3.33
N VAL A 58 0.54 -6.37 -3.41
CA VAL A 58 0.58 -5.10 -4.17
C VAL A 58 1.09 -5.40 -5.57
N THR A 59 0.44 -4.85 -6.59
CA THR A 59 0.75 -5.08 -8.01
C THR A 59 1.16 -3.81 -8.71
N ARG A 60 1.88 -3.95 -9.82
CA ARG A 60 2.30 -2.80 -10.66
C ARG A 60 1.19 -2.27 -11.56
N GLU A 61 0.14 -3.06 -11.79
CA GLU A 61 -0.92 -2.78 -12.77
C GLU A 61 -2.32 -3.05 -12.20
N LYS A 62 -3.31 -2.39 -12.81
CA LYS A 62 -4.70 -2.28 -12.36
C LYS A 62 -5.47 -3.59 -12.44
N GLU A 63 -5.24 -4.42 -13.46
CA GLU A 63 -5.99 -5.66 -13.69
C GLU A 63 -5.20 -6.70 -14.51
N GLY A 64 -5.54 -7.97 -14.32
CA GLY A 64 -5.51 -8.96 -15.39
C GLY A 64 -4.48 -10.08 -15.30
N THR A 65 -3.39 -9.90 -14.54
CA THR A 65 -2.31 -10.88 -14.56
C THR A 65 -2.00 -11.37 -13.15
N GLN A 66 -2.42 -12.59 -12.83
CA GLN A 66 -1.95 -13.34 -11.64
C GLN A 66 -0.49 -13.80 -11.79
N ASP A 67 0.23 -13.29 -12.79
CA ASP A 67 1.64 -13.60 -12.98
C ASP A 67 2.44 -12.92 -11.87
N ALA A 68 3.26 -13.74 -11.21
CA ALA A 68 4.15 -13.31 -10.14
C ALA A 68 5.10 -12.17 -10.57
N SER A 69 5.36 -12.03 -11.88
CA SER A 69 6.17 -10.95 -12.45
C SER A 69 5.66 -9.53 -12.15
N PHE A 70 4.35 -9.37 -11.91
CA PHE A 70 3.73 -8.07 -11.60
C PHE A 70 3.60 -7.79 -10.09
N MET A 71 3.85 -8.79 -9.25
CA MET A 71 3.77 -8.65 -7.79
C MET A 71 5.00 -7.88 -7.27
N LEU A 72 4.76 -6.99 -6.31
CA LEU A 72 5.82 -6.27 -5.62
C LEU A 72 6.17 -6.97 -4.31
N GLU A 73 7.45 -7.27 -4.13
CA GLU A 73 7.97 -7.86 -2.90
C GLU A 73 7.90 -6.87 -1.73
N ASP A 74 7.60 -7.39 -0.54
CA ASP A 74 7.57 -6.63 0.73
C ASP A 74 8.87 -5.92 1.06
N SER A 75 9.98 -6.47 0.57
CA SER A 75 11.34 -5.97 0.81
C SER A 75 11.66 -4.73 -0.03
N LYS A 76 10.95 -4.52 -1.15
CA LYS A 76 11.22 -3.50 -2.16
C LYS A 76 10.89 -2.11 -1.62
N LYS A 77 11.77 -1.14 -1.88
CA LYS A 77 11.52 0.26 -1.50
C LYS A 77 10.49 0.89 -2.42
N MET A 78 9.70 1.83 -1.90
CA MET A 78 8.72 2.58 -2.68
C MET A 78 9.39 3.37 -3.82
N ALA A 79 10.59 3.92 -3.59
CA ALA A 79 11.38 4.57 -4.64
C ALA A 79 11.68 3.68 -5.86
N ASP A 80 11.73 2.35 -5.68
CA ASP A 80 12.04 1.38 -6.74
C ASP A 80 10.77 0.83 -7.41
N THR A 81 9.59 1.25 -6.96
CA THR A 81 8.29 0.85 -7.52
C THR A 81 7.89 1.77 -8.68
N PRO A 82 6.94 1.36 -9.56
CA PRO A 82 6.44 2.24 -10.61
C PRO A 82 5.50 3.33 -10.10
N PHE A 83 5.19 3.36 -8.80
CA PHE A 83 4.28 4.33 -8.22
C PHE A 83 4.90 5.73 -8.18
N LYS A 84 4.04 6.74 -8.35
CA LYS A 84 4.41 8.15 -8.33
C LYS A 84 3.44 8.89 -7.42
N ASP A 85 3.85 10.06 -6.96
CA ASP A 85 2.97 10.96 -6.22
C ASP A 85 1.69 11.27 -7.00
N GLY A 86 0.54 11.19 -6.31
CA GLY A 86 -0.81 11.27 -6.90
C GLY A 86 -1.24 10.04 -7.71
N GLY A 87 -0.41 8.99 -7.78
CA GLY A 87 -0.69 7.78 -8.55
C GLY A 87 -1.61 6.78 -7.83
N GLU A 88 -2.13 5.82 -8.59
CA GLU A 88 -2.93 4.71 -8.05
C GLU A 88 -2.03 3.57 -7.56
N LEU A 89 -2.32 3.03 -6.37
CA LEU A 89 -1.76 1.78 -5.87
C LEU A 89 -2.76 0.66 -6.09
N TYR A 90 -2.31 -0.38 -6.79
CA TYR A 90 -3.10 -1.57 -7.08
C TYR A 90 -2.73 -2.70 -6.12
N TRP A 91 -3.74 -3.40 -5.61
CA TRP A 91 -3.54 -4.53 -4.72
C TRP A 91 -4.68 -5.53 -4.85
N MET A 92 -4.42 -6.75 -4.40
CA MET A 92 -5.39 -7.84 -4.29
C MET A 92 -5.26 -8.51 -2.92
N TYR A 93 -6.33 -9.18 -2.51
CA TYR A 93 -6.35 -9.95 -1.26
C TYR A 93 -6.32 -11.45 -1.58
N ASN A 94 -5.31 -12.16 -1.06
CA ASN A 94 -5.10 -13.60 -1.25
C ASN A 94 -5.46 -14.41 0.03
N GLY A 95 -6.41 -13.90 0.82
CA GLY A 95 -6.97 -14.57 1.99
C GLY A 95 -8.46 -14.86 1.81
N GLU A 96 -9.06 -15.51 2.79
CA GLU A 96 -10.50 -15.77 2.83
C GLU A 96 -11.19 -14.57 3.47
N LEU A 97 -11.68 -13.64 2.64
CA LEU A 97 -12.24 -12.36 3.08
C LEU A 97 -13.30 -12.50 4.18
N GLU A 98 -14.23 -13.44 4.04
CA GLU A 98 -15.30 -13.64 5.02
C GLU A 98 -14.79 -14.15 6.38
N GLU A 99 -13.78 -15.02 6.40
CA GLU A 99 -13.21 -15.53 7.65
C GLU A 99 -12.32 -14.49 8.32
N ASP A 100 -11.49 -13.81 7.53
CA ASP A 100 -10.52 -12.85 8.03
C ASP A 100 -11.20 -11.61 8.64
N LEU A 101 -12.31 -11.13 8.03
CA LEU A 101 -13.09 -10.01 8.58
C LEU A 101 -13.87 -10.38 9.84
N LYS A 102 -14.40 -11.61 9.96
CA LYS A 102 -15.13 -12.07 11.17
C LYS A 102 -14.24 -12.13 12.40
N LEU A 103 -13.00 -12.59 12.24
CA LEU A 103 -12.03 -12.67 13.33
C LEU A 103 -11.62 -11.30 13.87
N ALA A 104 -11.68 -10.26 13.05
CA ALA A 104 -11.29 -8.91 13.44
C ALA A 104 -12.34 -8.16 14.26
N GLY A 105 -13.63 -8.46 14.04
CA GLY A 105 -14.73 -7.87 14.80
C GLY A 105 -15.01 -8.54 16.14
N SER A 106 -14.23 -9.55 16.51
CA SER A 106 -14.41 -10.34 17.74
C SER A 106 -13.40 -9.98 18.85
N GLY A 107 -12.64 -8.89 18.69
CA GLY A 107 -11.59 -8.43 19.61
C GLY A 107 -11.95 -7.18 20.38
#